data_AF-A0A8B3M720-F1
#
_entry.id   AF-A0A8B3M720-F1
#
_cell.length_a   1.000
_cell.length_b   1.000
_cell.length_c   1.000
_cell.angle_alpha   90.00
_cell.angle_beta   90.00
_cell.angle_gamma   90.00
#
_symmetry.space_group_name_H-M   'P 1'
#
loop_
_entity.id
_entity.type
_entity.pdbx_description
1 polymer ?
#
loop_
_entity_poly.entity_id
_entity_poly.type
_entity_poly.pdbx_seq_one_letter_code
_entity_poly.pdbx_strand_id
1 'polypeptide(L)' 'MRLFNPKMLTEVIPGFHDTTDAIELPDDNWFFTTTEIPEGKILAANERGEPVLIDITVPEE' A
#
# COMPACT_ATOMS: atom_id res chain seq x y z
N MET A 1 11.73 4.19 9.15
CA MET A 1 11.20 4.12 7.78
C MET A 1 10.74 2.69 7.54
N ARG A 2 9.60 2.51 6.85
CA ARG A 2 9.04 1.20 6.48
C ARG A 2 9.17 0.97 4.99
N LEU A 3 9.27 -0.29 4.57
CA LEU A 3 9.32 -0.64 3.16
C LEU A 3 7.95 -1.14 2.68
N PHE A 4 7.56 -0.70 1.48
CA PHE A 4 6.30 -1.08 0.84
C PHE A 4 6.53 -1.62 -0.56
N ASN A 5 5.86 -2.71 -0.91
CA ASN A 5 5.89 -3.28 -2.26
C ASN A 5 4.68 -2.76 -3.07
N PRO A 6 4.86 -1.88 -4.06
CA PRO A 6 3.77 -1.35 -4.86
C PRO A 6 3.10 -2.37 -5.79
N LYS A 7 3.76 -3.49 -6.09
CA LYS A 7 3.20 -4.57 -6.93
C LYS A 7 2.31 -5.51 -6.13
N MET A 8 2.75 -5.86 -4.92
CA MET A 8 2.01 -6.76 -4.03
C MET A 8 1.06 -6.01 -3.10
N LEU A 9 1.22 -4.69 -2.97
CA LEU A 9 0.48 -3.81 -2.07
C LEU A 9 0.61 -4.21 -0.59
N THR A 10 1.83 -4.59 -0.18
CA THR A 10 2.13 -5.11 1.17
C THR A 10 3.36 -4.47 1.79
N GLU A 11 3.47 -4.58 3.11
CA GLU A 11 4.71 -4.30 3.83
C GLU A 11 5.82 -5.26 3.39
N VAL A 12 7.03 -4.73 3.26
CA VAL A 12 8.25 -5.51 2.99
C VAL A 12 9.08 -5.53 4.26
N ILE A 13 9.43 -6.72 4.73
CA ILE A 13 10.24 -6.95 5.91
C ILE A 13 11.62 -7.43 5.45
N PRO A 14 12.69 -6.62 5.58
CA PRO A 14 14.03 -7.03 5.21
C PRO A 14 14.45 -8.33 5.90
N GLY A 15 15.06 -9.23 5.13
CA GLY A 15 15.46 -10.57 5.60
C GLY A 15 14.35 -11.64 5.52
N PHE A 16 13.10 -11.23 5.27
CA PHE A 16 11.97 -12.15 5.01
C PHE A 16 11.40 -11.99 3.60
N HIS A 17 11.34 -10.77 3.08
CA HIS A 17 10.79 -10.45 1.77
C HIS A 17 11.88 -9.92 0.82
N ASP A 18 11.67 -10.09 -0.49
CA ASP A 18 12.50 -9.44 -1.52
C ASP A 18 12.27 -7.93 -1.50
N THR A 19 13.35 -7.16 -1.45
CA THR A 19 13.33 -5.69 -1.37
C THR A 19 13.55 -5.01 -2.74
N THR A 20 13.73 -5.76 -3.83
CA THR A 20 14.18 -5.24 -5.13
C THR A 20 13.29 -4.15 -5.73
N ASP A 21 11.98 -4.17 -5.45
CA ASP A 21 11.01 -3.17 -5.92
C ASP A 21 10.34 -2.40 -4.77
N ALA A 22 10.88 -2.50 -3.55
CA ALA A 22 10.29 -1.86 -2.39
C ALA A 22 10.62 -0.36 -2.36
N ILE A 23 9.65 0.46 -1.98
CA ILE A 23 9.84 1.89 -1.72
C ILE A 23 9.91 2.16 -0.22
N GLU A 24 10.62 3.20 0.16
CA GLU A 24 10.69 3.67 1.54
C GLU A 24 9.57 4.67 1.84
N LEU A 25 8.89 4.43 2.96
CA LEU A 25 7.84 5.28 3.48
C LEU A 25 8.16 5.73 4.91
N PRO A 26 7.60 6.87 5.35
CA PRO A 26 7.59 7.25 6.75
C PRO A 26 6.95 6.17 7.63
N ASP A 27 7.42 6.03 8.87
CA ASP A 27 6.90 5.03 9.81
C ASP A 27 5.45 5.30 10.23
N ASP A 28 5.00 6.55 10.10
CA ASP A 28 3.66 7.03 10.41
C ASP A 28 2.73 7.03 9.17
N ASN A 29 3.15 6.41 8.06
CA ASN A 29 2.28 6.29 6.90
C ASN A 29 1.03 5.46 7.25
N TRP A 30 -0.14 5.98 6.87
CA TRP A 30 -1.45 5.46 7.23
C TRP A 30 -1.56 3.93 7.04
N PHE A 31 -0.97 3.39 5.96
CA PHE A 31 -1.00 1.98 5.60
C PHE A 31 -0.46 1.05 6.69
N PHE A 32 0.55 1.47 7.46
CA PHE A 32 1.13 0.67 8.55
C PHE A 32 0.41 0.85 9.89
N THR A 33 -0.43 1.88 9.99
CA THR A 33 -1.09 2.27 11.25
C THR A 33 -2.54 1.81 11.33
N THR A 34 -3.16 1.47 10.20
CA THR A 34 -4.53 0.94 10.15
C THR A 34 -4.54 -0.59 10.07
N THR A 35 -5.52 -1.21 10.69
CA THR A 35 -5.75 -2.66 10.61
C THR A 35 -6.61 -3.05 9.41
N GLU A 36 -7.36 -2.10 8.85
CA GLU A 36 -8.31 -2.34 7.77
C GLU A 36 -8.36 -1.18 6.77
N ILE A 37 -8.74 -1.51 5.54
CA ILE A 37 -9.03 -0.52 4.49
C ILE A 37 -10.46 0.00 4.73
N PRO A 38 -10.68 1.33 4.70
CA PRO A 38 -12.02 1.90 4.86
C PRO A 38 -13.03 1.34 3.86
N GLU A 39 -14.28 1.20 4.29
CA GLU A 39 -15.37 0.74 3.43
C GLU A 39 -15.51 1.63 2.16
N GLY A 40 -15.79 1.00 1.02
CA GLY A 40 -15.91 1.68 -0.27
C GLY A 40 -14.57 2.11 -0.89
N LYS A 41 -13.44 1.82 -0.23
CA LYS A 41 -12.10 2.07 -0.76
C LYS A 41 -11.37 0.78 -1.08
N ILE A 42 -10.40 0.87 -1.98
CA ILE A 42 -9.40 -0.16 -2.24
C ILE A 42 -8.00 0.45 -2.20
N LEU A 43 -7.05 -0.32 -1.69
CA LEU A 43 -5.63 0.05 -1.70
C LEU A 43 -5.07 -0.10 -3.13
N ALA A 44 -4.33 0.91 -3.56
CA ALA A 44 -3.56 0.91 -4.79
C ALA A 44 -2.19 1.57 -4.57
N ALA A 45 -1.30 1.45 -5.55
CA ALA A 45 -0.07 2.21 -5.60
C ALA A 45 -0.21 3.34 -6.64
N ASN A 46 0.18 4.56 -6.28
CA ASN A 46 0.21 5.67 -7.22
C ASN A 46 1.41 5.58 -8.18
N GLU A 47 1.57 6.56 -9.08
CA GLU A 47 2.70 6.60 -10.05
C GLU A 47 4.08 6.66 -9.39
N ARG A 48 4.15 7.09 -8.12
CA ARG A 48 5.37 7.13 -7.30
C ARG A 48 5.57 5.83 -6.49
N GLY A 49 4.68 4.85 -6.63
CA GLY A 49 4.68 3.59 -5.89
C GLY A 49 4.13 3.71 -4.47
N GLU A 50 3.61 4.87 -4.04
CA GLU A 50 3.13 5.07 -2.68
C GLU A 50 1.70 4.51 -2.50
N PRO A 51 1.37 3.95 -1.33
CA PRO A 51 0.05 3.41 -1.04
C PRO A 51 -0.98 4.54 -0.98
N VAL A 52 -2.02 4.43 -1.81
CA VAL A 52 -3.16 5.34 -1.87
C VAL A 52 -4.47 4.57 -1.79
N LEU A 53 -5.51 5.22 -1.28
CA LEU A 53 -6.88 4.70 -1.31
C LEU A 53 -7.62 5.28 -2.51
N ILE A 54 -8.20 4.42 -3.34
CA ILE A 54 -9.08 4.80 -4.44
C ILE A 54 -10.50 4.32 -4.15
N ASP A 55 -11.50 5.02 -4.68
CA ASP A 55 -12.89 4.60 -4.56
C ASP A 55 -13.16 3.36 -5.41
N ILE A 56 -13.93 2.42 -4.86
CA ILE A 56 -14.45 1.30 -5.63
C ILE A 56 -15.54 1.86 -6.55
N THR A 57 -15.19 2.12 -7.82
CA THR A 57 -16.19 2.39 -8.84
C THR A 57 -16.90 1.08 -9.16
N VAL A 58 -18.03 0.83 -8.51
CA VAL A 58 -18.94 -0.23 -8.93
C VAL A 58 -19.51 0.21 -10.28
N PRO A 59 -19.32 -0.53 -11.39
CA PRO A 59 -20.06 -0.24 -12.60
C PRO A 59 -21.54 -0.39 -12.30
N GLU A 60 -22.35 0.63 -12.58
CA GLU A 60 -23.81 0.51 -12.56
C GLU A 60 -24.21 -0.54 -13.61
N GLU A 61 -24.87 -1.63 -13.18
CA GLU A 61 -25.43 -2.67 -14.07
C GLU A 61 -26.63 -2.16 -14.90
#